data_AF-A0A952ZZF2-F1
#
_entry.id   AF-A0A952ZZF2-F1
#
_cell.length_a   1.000
_cell.length_b   1.000
_cell.length_c   1.000
_cell.angle_alpha   90.00
_cell.angle_beta   90.00
_cell.angle_gamma   90.00
#
_symmetry.space_group_name_H-M   'P 1'
#
loop_
_entity.id
_entity.type
_entity.pdbx_description
1 polymer ?
#
loop_
_entity_poly.entity_id
_entity_poly.type
_entity_poly.pdbx_seq_one_letter_code
_entity_poly.pdbx_strand_id
1 'polypeptide(L)'
;ERMKLVTGLLGFPIFDNPQANRDQQTYTFKDVRNEDGLGKGTLLSTGEFIVFKNSLSRIAERPGIHPGGSALRKRLLDEGILRKLNDKSYIFTQDYIFTSPSAASGVIAARSTNGWDCWKDDEGKTLDEIKRK
;
A
#
# COMPACT_ATOMS: atom_id res chain seq x y z
N GLU A 1 -10.71 18.21 -39.52
CA GLU A 1 -10.87 19.38 -38.64
C GLU A 1 -11.86 19.06 -37.53
N ARG A 2 -11.42 19.08 -36.26
CA ARG A 2 -12.11 19.62 -35.06
C ARG A 2 -11.36 19.19 -33.80
N MET A 3 -10.40 20.04 -33.43
CA MET A 3 -9.89 20.12 -32.07
C MET A 3 -11.06 20.36 -31.09
N LYS A 4 -11.03 19.68 -29.95
CA LYS A 4 -11.72 20.11 -28.73
C LYS A 4 -10.72 20.10 -27.58
N LEU A 5 -10.00 21.21 -27.46
CA LEU A 5 -9.54 21.71 -26.18
C LEU A 5 -10.67 22.58 -25.62
N VAL A 6 -10.94 22.54 -24.31
CA VAL A 6 -10.68 23.59 -23.30
C VAL A 6 -11.47 23.21 -22.04
N THR A 7 -10.79 23.09 -20.89
CA THR A 7 -10.99 23.90 -19.65
C THR A 7 -10.37 23.16 -18.46
N GLY A 8 -9.10 23.49 -18.18
CA GLY A 8 -8.51 23.28 -16.86
C GLY A 8 -9.04 24.33 -15.89
N LEU A 9 -9.69 23.89 -14.83
CA LEU A 9 -9.97 24.67 -13.63
C LEU A 9 -9.88 23.69 -12.46
N LEU A 10 -8.97 23.98 -11.51
CA LEU A 10 -8.59 23.19 -10.34
C LEU A 10 -7.63 22.03 -10.65
N GLY A 11 -6.38 22.19 -10.21
CA GLY A 11 -5.26 21.26 -10.36
C GLY A 11 -5.40 19.95 -9.55
N PHE A 12 -6.48 19.23 -9.78
CA PHE A 12 -6.59 17.82 -9.43
C PHE A 12 -6.64 17.04 -10.74
N PRO A 13 -5.74 16.08 -11.00
CA PRO A 13 -5.95 15.11 -12.06
C PRO A 13 -7.22 14.32 -11.73
N ILE A 14 -8.33 14.78 -12.29
CA ILE A 14 -9.64 14.12 -12.27
C ILE A 14 -9.51 12.85 -13.12
N PHE A 15 -9.53 11.71 -12.42
CA PHE A 15 -9.62 10.35 -12.94
C PHE A 15 -8.46 9.96 -13.87
N ASP A 16 -7.35 9.63 -13.24
CA ASP A 16 -6.35 8.76 -13.86
C ASP A 16 -7.03 7.41 -14.18
N ASN A 17 -7.32 7.28 -15.46
CA ASN A 17 -7.78 6.11 -16.16
C ASN A 17 -7.35 4.79 -15.46
N PRO A 18 -8.25 3.87 -15.06
CA PRO A 18 -7.86 2.60 -14.43
C PRO A 18 -7.11 1.63 -15.38
N GLN A 19 -6.73 2.10 -16.58
CA GLN A 19 -5.87 1.39 -17.53
C GLN A 19 -4.52 2.09 -17.80
N ALA A 20 -4.23 3.26 -17.24
CA ALA A 20 -2.97 3.99 -17.50
C ALA A 20 -1.75 3.46 -16.73
N ASN A 21 -1.89 2.41 -15.92
CA ASN A 21 -0.78 1.84 -15.15
C ASN A 21 -0.60 0.34 -15.36
N ARG A 22 -0.69 -0.13 -16.60
CA ARG A 22 -0.29 -1.50 -16.96
C ARG A 22 1.22 -1.75 -16.88
N ASP A 23 2.02 -0.69 -16.70
CA ASP A 23 3.48 -0.75 -16.47
C ASP A 23 3.87 -0.56 -14.99
N GLN A 24 2.89 -0.54 -14.07
CA GLN A 24 3.18 -0.46 -12.65
C GLN A 24 3.52 -1.84 -12.10
N GLN A 25 4.81 -2.04 -11.88
CA GLN A 25 5.37 -3.20 -11.21
C GLN A 25 4.58 -3.48 -9.92
N THR A 26 4.07 -4.70 -9.79
CA THR A 26 3.30 -5.11 -8.62
C THR A 26 4.24 -5.73 -7.61
N TYR A 27 4.27 -5.15 -6.42
CA TYR A 27 5.06 -5.65 -5.31
C TYR A 27 4.18 -6.42 -4.34
N THR A 28 4.67 -7.57 -3.93
CA THR A 28 4.08 -8.40 -2.89
C THR A 28 4.91 -8.27 -1.62
N PHE A 29 4.21 -8.09 -0.51
CA PHE A 29 4.75 -8.18 0.83
C PHE A 29 4.24 -9.46 1.47
N LYS A 30 5.15 -10.30 1.96
CA LYS A 30 4.82 -11.44 2.81
C LYS A 30 5.57 -11.28 4.13
N ASP A 31 4.84 -11.24 5.25
CA ASP A 31 5.50 -11.20 6.56
C ASP A 31 6.30 -12.49 6.78
N VAL A 32 7.61 -12.33 6.99
CA VAL A 32 8.60 -13.42 7.05
C VAL A 32 8.31 -14.42 8.19
N ARG A 33 7.54 -14.03 9.21
CA ARG A 33 7.32 -14.85 10.40
C ARG A 33 5.93 -15.45 10.51
N ASN A 34 4.91 -14.89 9.87
CA ASN A 34 3.59 -15.53 9.78
C ASN A 34 2.85 -15.09 8.53
N GLU A 35 2.04 -15.99 7.95
CA GLU A 35 1.16 -15.72 6.81
C GLU A 35 -0.05 -14.82 7.16
N ASP A 36 -0.04 -14.21 8.35
CA ASP A 36 -1.10 -13.33 8.86
C ASP A 36 -1.12 -11.95 8.19
N GLY A 37 -0.05 -11.57 7.49
CA GLY A 37 0.10 -10.28 6.81
C GLY A 37 0.63 -10.46 5.40
N LEU A 38 -0.22 -10.22 4.41
CA LEU A 38 0.07 -10.38 3.00
C LEU A 38 -0.41 -9.15 2.24
N GLY A 39 0.51 -8.30 1.83
CA GLY A 39 0.20 -7.08 1.07
C GLY A 39 0.45 -7.31 -0.41
N LYS A 40 -0.42 -6.75 -1.26
CA LYS A 40 -0.09 -6.50 -2.66
C LYS A 40 -0.27 -5.03 -2.93
N GLY A 41 0.63 -4.45 -3.71
CA GLY A 41 0.58 -3.02 -3.99
C GLY A 41 1.54 -2.60 -5.07
N THR A 42 1.56 -1.30 -5.36
CA THR A 42 2.46 -0.72 -6.35
C THR A 42 3.02 0.61 -5.86
N LEU A 43 4.25 0.92 -6.30
CA LEU A 43 4.92 2.17 -6.00
C LEU A 43 4.68 3.16 -7.15
N LEU A 44 4.08 4.30 -6.83
CA LEU A 44 3.88 5.40 -7.75
C LEU A 44 5.20 6.14 -8.00
N SER A 45 5.33 6.76 -9.17
CA SER A 45 6.47 7.63 -9.50
C SER A 45 6.60 8.85 -8.58
N THR A 46 5.52 9.22 -7.89
CA THR A 46 5.48 10.29 -6.88
C THR A 46 6.12 9.89 -5.54
N GLY A 47 6.40 8.59 -5.33
CA GLY A 47 6.92 8.04 -4.08
C GLY A 47 5.85 7.50 -3.13
N GLU A 48 4.57 7.68 -3.48
CA GLU A 48 3.42 7.11 -2.77
C GLU A 48 3.28 5.62 -3.07
N PHE A 49 2.67 4.87 -2.16
CA PHE A 49 2.50 3.42 -2.30
C PHE A 49 1.03 3.03 -2.17
N ILE A 50 0.49 2.41 -3.21
CA ILE A 50 -0.89 1.93 -3.22
C ILE A 50 -0.91 0.49 -2.73
N VAL A 51 -1.68 0.19 -1.70
CA VAL A 51 -2.00 -1.20 -1.30
C VAL A 51 -3.36 -1.56 -1.89
N PHE A 52 -3.42 -2.68 -2.59
CA PHE A 52 -4.63 -3.16 -3.23
C PHE A 52 -5.60 -3.77 -2.22
N LYS A 53 -6.89 -3.69 -2.56
CA LYS A 53 -7.98 -4.40 -1.88
C LYS A 53 -7.68 -5.89 -1.80
N ASN A 54 -8.24 -6.54 -0.77
CA ASN A 54 -7.96 -7.92 -0.38
C ASN A 54 -6.53 -8.19 0.13
N SER A 55 -5.70 -7.16 0.27
CA SER A 55 -4.48 -7.28 1.07
C SER A 55 -4.84 -7.59 2.54
N LEU A 56 -3.98 -8.32 3.22
CA LEU A 56 -4.11 -8.71 4.60
C LEU A 56 -3.14 -7.92 5.48
N SER A 57 -3.65 -7.38 6.58
CA SER A 57 -2.87 -6.74 7.63
C SER A 57 -2.99 -7.53 8.93
N ARG A 58 -1.92 -7.63 9.71
CA ARG A 58 -1.94 -8.33 11.00
C ARG A 58 -2.82 -7.58 12.00
N ILE A 59 -3.59 -8.29 12.84
CA ILE A 59 -4.35 -7.68 13.96
C ILE A 59 -3.45 -7.37 15.13
N ALA A 60 -2.66 -8.36 15.56
CA ALA A 60 -1.78 -8.24 16.71
C ALA A 60 -0.66 -7.22 16.44
N GLU A 61 -0.73 -6.08 17.13
CA GLU A 61 0.33 -5.08 17.14
C GLU A 61 1.54 -5.62 17.89
N ARG A 62 2.73 -5.47 17.32
CA ARG A 62 3.96 -5.87 18.00
C ARG A 62 4.48 -4.74 18.89
N PRO A 63 5.11 -5.06 20.03
CA PRO A 63 5.84 -4.07 20.81
C PRO A 63 6.89 -3.40 19.92
N GLY A 64 6.85 -2.06 19.82
CA GLY A 64 7.72 -1.27 18.94
C GLY A 64 7.09 -0.77 17.64
N ILE A 65 5.76 -0.89 17.48
CA ILE A 65 5.05 -0.10 16.46
C ILE A 65 5.15 1.40 16.79
N HIS A 66 5.42 2.22 15.77
CA HIS A 66 5.43 3.67 15.94
C HIS A 66 4.02 4.18 16.29
N PRO A 67 3.85 5.16 17.20
CA PRO A 67 2.53 5.68 17.57
C PRO A 67 1.68 6.12 16.38
N GLY A 68 2.32 6.74 15.38
CA GLY A 68 1.64 7.12 14.13
C GLY A 68 1.11 5.93 13.31
N GLY A 69 1.79 4.78 13.37
CA GLY A 69 1.34 3.55 12.69
C GLY A 69 0.11 2.94 13.37
N SER A 70 0.08 2.91 14.71
CA SER A 70 -1.08 2.45 15.48
C SER A 70 -2.28 3.39 15.29
N ALA A 71 -2.05 4.71 15.32
CA ALA A 71 -3.09 5.71 15.05
C ALA A 71 -3.67 5.57 13.63
N LEU A 72 -2.81 5.38 12.62
CA LEU A 72 -3.24 5.15 11.24
C LEU A 72 -4.07 3.86 11.12
N ARG A 73 -3.64 2.76 11.73
CA ARG A 73 -4.41 1.50 11.75
C ARG A 73 -5.79 1.68 12.36
N LYS A 74 -5.88 2.37 13.50
CA LYS A 74 -7.15 2.68 14.15
C LYS A 74 -8.06 3.51 13.24
N ARG A 75 -7.51 4.52 12.58
CA ARG A 75 -8.25 5.34 11.61
C ARG A 75 -8.76 4.50 10.44
N LEU A 76 -7.94 3.64 9.87
CA LEU A 76 -8.34 2.75 8.77
C LEU A 76 -9.44 1.75 9.17
N LEU A 77 -9.45 1.31 10.44
CA LEU A 77 -10.52 0.48 10.99
C LEU A 77 -11.82 1.27 11.14
N ASP A 78 -11.74 2.51 11.64
CA ASP A 78 -12.88 3.42 11.81
C ASP A 78 -13.51 3.80 10.46
N GLU A 79 -12.67 4.11 9.47
CA GLU A 79 -13.08 4.40 8.08
C GLU A 79 -13.58 3.13 7.33
N GLY A 80 -13.46 1.94 7.93
CA GLY A 80 -13.89 0.68 7.33
C GLY A 80 -13.06 0.21 6.14
N ILE A 81 -11.89 0.83 5.93
CA ILE A 81 -10.86 0.45 4.94
C ILE A 81 -10.20 -0.86 5.38
N LEU A 82 -9.91 -1.00 6.67
CA LEU A 82 -9.54 -2.27 7.28
C LEU A 82 -10.75 -2.90 7.95
N ARG A 83 -10.99 -4.19 7.69
CA ARG A 83 -12.01 -4.96 8.40
C ARG A 83 -11.43 -6.24 8.96
N LYS A 84 -11.97 -6.70 10.09
CA LYS A 84 -11.60 -8.00 10.67
C LYS A 84 -11.99 -9.11 9.70
N LEU A 85 -10.99 -9.85 9.20
CA LEU A 85 -11.22 -11.05 8.39
C LEU A 85 -11.30 -12.29 9.28
N ASN A 86 -10.38 -12.40 10.23
CA ASN A 86 -10.30 -13.49 11.21
C ASN A 86 -9.66 -12.96 12.51
N ASP A 87 -9.34 -13.81 13.49
CA ASP A 87 -8.72 -13.39 14.76
C ASP A 87 -7.25 -12.98 14.66
N LYS A 88 -6.61 -13.18 13.50
CA LYS A 88 -5.20 -12.91 13.25
C LYS A 88 -4.97 -11.78 12.24
N SER A 89 -5.90 -11.56 11.32
CA SER A 89 -5.75 -10.69 10.15
C SER A 89 -6.97 -9.80 9.90
N TYR A 90 -6.68 -8.54 9.58
CA TYR A 90 -7.55 -7.60 8.88
C TYR A 90 -7.41 -7.77 7.37
N ILE A 91 -8.45 -7.39 6.64
CA ILE A 91 -8.48 -7.31 5.18
C ILE A 91 -8.74 -5.87 4.75
N PHE A 92 -8.02 -5.42 3.72
CA PHE A 92 -8.28 -4.16 3.05
C PHE A 92 -9.52 -4.31 2.17
N THR A 93 -10.55 -3.50 2.42
CA THR A 93 -11.82 -3.53 1.67
C THR A 93 -11.75 -2.78 0.36
N GLN A 94 -10.80 -1.85 0.24
CA GLN A 94 -10.57 -1.01 -0.92
C GLN A 94 -9.07 -0.74 -1.07
N ASP A 95 -8.69 -0.22 -2.25
CA ASP A 95 -7.33 0.22 -2.50
C ASP A 95 -7.03 1.45 -1.66
N TYR A 96 -5.86 1.50 -1.01
CA TYR A 96 -5.48 2.60 -0.13
C TYR A 96 -4.09 3.13 -0.46
N ILE A 97 -3.99 4.45 -0.58
CA ILE A 97 -2.74 5.14 -0.91
C ILE A 97 -2.04 5.53 0.39
N PHE A 98 -0.85 4.99 0.58
CA PHE A 98 0.06 5.37 1.65
C PHE A 98 1.07 6.39 1.14
N THR A 99 1.49 7.27 2.03
CA THR A 99 2.51 8.29 1.74
C THR A 99 3.90 7.73 1.45
N SER A 100 4.14 6.45 1.80
CA SER A 100 5.41 5.76 1.52
C SER A 100 5.26 4.23 1.60
N PRO A 101 6.17 3.46 0.96
CA PRO A 101 6.20 2.00 1.09
C PRO A 101 6.44 1.51 2.52
N SER A 102 7.16 2.29 3.34
CA SER A 102 7.38 1.97 4.76
C SER A 102 6.11 2.13 5.57
N ALA A 103 5.29 3.15 5.30
CA ALA A 103 3.98 3.31 5.96
C ALA A 103 3.05 2.12 5.62
N ALA A 104 3.01 1.72 4.34
CA ALA A 104 2.22 0.58 3.89
C ALA A 104 2.63 -0.74 4.57
N SER A 105 3.92 -1.07 4.50
CA SER A 105 4.45 -2.30 5.13
C SER A 105 4.29 -2.29 6.66
N GLY A 106 4.43 -1.12 7.30
CA GLY A 106 4.29 -1.01 8.75
C GLY A 106 2.85 -1.24 9.22
N VAL A 107 1.87 -0.77 8.45
CA VAL A 107 0.44 -1.04 8.70
C VAL A 107 0.12 -2.50 8.48
N ILE A 108 0.65 -3.15 7.44
CA ILE A 108 0.42 -4.57 7.16
C ILE A 108 1.07 -5.46 8.24
N ALA A 109 2.33 -5.20 8.59
CA ALA A 109 3.09 -6.01 9.54
C ALA A 109 2.80 -5.66 11.02
N ALA A 110 2.07 -4.58 11.27
CA ALA A 110 1.78 -4.03 12.60
C ALA A 110 3.05 -3.79 13.44
N ARG A 111 4.13 -3.35 12.79
CA ARG A 111 5.44 -3.06 13.39
C ARG A 111 6.22 -2.07 12.54
N SER A 112 7.34 -1.57 13.05
CA SER A 112 8.28 -0.81 12.23
C SER A 112 8.98 -1.74 11.23
N THR A 113 8.85 -1.43 9.94
CA THR A 113 9.43 -2.20 8.83
C THR A 113 10.15 -1.28 7.85
N ASN A 114 11.18 -1.79 7.19
CA ASN A 114 11.80 -1.10 6.08
C ASN A 114 11.07 -1.44 4.78
N GLY A 115 10.20 -0.54 4.31
CA GLY A 115 9.40 -0.77 3.10
C GLY A 115 10.23 -1.13 1.88
N TRP A 116 11.43 -0.56 1.75
CA TRP A 116 12.31 -0.80 0.60
C TRP A 116 12.82 -2.25 0.51
N ASP A 117 12.97 -2.93 1.65
CA ASP A 117 13.43 -4.33 1.73
C ASP A 117 12.26 -5.33 1.79
N CYS A 118 11.12 -4.86 2.31
CA CYS A 118 9.94 -5.69 2.58
C CYS A 118 9.12 -6.01 1.34
N TRP A 119 9.01 -5.07 0.41
CA TRP A 119 8.25 -5.22 -0.82
C TRP A 119 9.10 -5.88 -1.90
N LYS A 120 8.62 -6.98 -2.46
CA LYS A 120 9.32 -7.77 -3.47
C LYS A 120 8.50 -7.89 -4.73
N ASP A 121 9.18 -7.91 -5.87
CA ASP A 121 8.55 -8.21 -7.15
C ASP A 121 8.30 -9.72 -7.34
N ASP A 122 7.66 -10.12 -8.44
CA ASP A 122 7.49 -11.52 -8.87
C ASP A 122 8.84 -12.25 -8.98
N GLU A 123 9.90 -11.56 -9.43
CA GLU A 123 11.26 -12.11 -9.46
C GLU A 123 11.92 -12.21 -8.07
N GLY A 124 11.26 -11.77 -6.99
CA GLY A 124 11.78 -11.77 -5.63
C GLY A 124 12.77 -10.64 -5.30
N LYS A 125 13.05 -9.74 -6.26
CA LYS A 125 13.87 -8.54 -6.08
C LYS A 125 13.15 -7.51 -5.21
N THR A 126 13.88 -6.83 -4.34
CA THR A 126 13.32 -5.81 -3.42
C THR A 126 13.10 -4.46 -4.11
N LEU A 127 12.25 -3.61 -3.52
CA LEU A 127 12.07 -2.23 -3.99
C LEU A 127 13.38 -1.44 -4.03
N ASP A 128 14.26 -1.65 -3.05
CA ASP A 128 15.60 -1.02 -3.02
C ASP A 128 16.41 -1.39 -4.26
N GLU A 129 16.45 -2.68 -4.61
CA GLU A 129 17.19 -3.17 -5.79
C GLU A 129 16.62 -2.69 -7.13
N ILE A 130 15.30 -2.47 -7.20
CA ILE A 130 14.63 -2.10 -8.45
C ILE A 130 14.68 -0.59 -8.70
N LYS A 131 14.64 0.24 -7.64
CA LYS A 131 14.48 1.69 -7.77
C LYS A 131 15.74 2.50 -7.45
N ARG A 132 16.72 1.95 -6.72
CA ARG A 132 17.91 2.69 -6.27
C ARG A 132 19.23 2.16 -6.84
N LYS A 133 19.19 1.21 -7.77
CA LYS A 133 20.35 0.77 -8.56
C LYS A 133 20.42 1.45 -9.91
#